data_AF-E3EJQ9-F1
#
_entry.id   AF-E3EJQ9-F1
#
_cell.length_a   1.000
_cell.length_b   1.000
_cell.length_c   1.000
_cell.angle_alpha   90.00
_cell.angle_beta   90.00
_cell.angle_gamma   90.00
#
_symmetry.space_group_name_H-M   'P 1'
#
loop_
_entity.id
_entity.type
_entity.pdbx_description
1 polymer ?
#
loop_
_entity_poly.entity_id
_entity_poly.type
_entity_poly.pdbx_seq_one_letter_code
_entity_poly.pdbx_strand_id
1 'polypeptide(L)' 'MVRIVYLNYGFLDMMFIEDEEREAIEQFWGIFGSPDTPRNTGGIRVLDVSQALNEKDLGGYQMGIVAKEVA' A
#
# COMPACT_ATOMS: atom_id res chain seq x y z
N MET A 1 -10.71 8.36 4.99
CA MET A 1 -9.32 8.32 4.46
C MET A 1 -8.86 6.87 4.55
N VAL A 2 -8.46 6.32 3.42
CA VAL A 2 -8.02 4.93 3.27
C VAL A 2 -6.49 4.91 3.34
N ARG A 3 -5.96 4.03 4.16
CA ARG A 3 -4.54 3.66 4.19
C ARG A 3 -4.35 2.37 3.40
N ILE A 4 -3.40 2.39 2.49
CA ILE A 4 -2.93 1.21 1.77
C ILE A 4 -1.49 0.96 2.18
N VAL A 5 -1.25 -0.19 2.80
CA VAL A 5 0.09 -0.68 3.17
C VAL A 5 0.53 -1.65 2.10
N TYR A 6 1.70 -1.44 1.51
CA TYR A 6 2.20 -2.26 0.41
C TYR A 6 3.72 -2.44 0.47
N LEU A 7 4.20 -3.51 -0.16
CA LEU A 7 5.61 -3.68 -0.49
C LEU A 7 5.87 -3.11 -1.87
N ASN A 8 6.96 -2.37 -2.01
CA ASN A 8 7.50 -1.85 -3.26
C ASN A 8 8.92 -2.37 -3.45
N TYR A 9 9.10 -3.40 -4.28
CA TYR A 9 10.36 -4.13 -4.46
C TYR A 9 10.99 -4.59 -3.12
N GLY A 10 10.15 -5.05 -2.19
CA GLY A 10 10.57 -5.55 -0.87
C GLY A 10 10.69 -4.46 0.21
N PHE A 11 10.52 -3.19 -0.13
CA PHE A 11 10.46 -2.10 0.84
C PHE A 11 9.01 -1.87 1.28
N LEU A 12 8.78 -1.79 2.59
CA LEU A 12 7.47 -1.45 3.14
C LEU A 12 7.19 0.04 2.93
N ASP A 13 6.02 0.34 2.39
CA ASP A 13 5.56 1.69 2.11
C ASP A 13 4.05 1.83 2.41
N MET A 14 3.58 3.07 2.52
CA MET A 14 2.21 3.40 2.87
C MET A 14 1.70 4.59 2.05
N MET A 15 0.44 4.49 1.63
CA MET A 15 -0.26 5.56 0.93
C MET A 15 -1.56 5.88 1.64
N PHE A 16 -1.87 7.17 1.76
CA PHE A 16 -3.13 7.67 2.31
C PHE A 16 -3.92 8.35 1.19
N ILE A 17 -5.17 7.94 1.02
CA ILE A 17 -6.06 8.45 -0.03
C ILE A 17 -7.36 8.93 0.62
N GLU A 18 -7.78 10.15 0.32
CA GLU A 18 -8.97 10.79 0.90
C GLU A 18 -10.28 10.39 0.17
N ASP A 19 -10.49 9.10 -0.08
CA ASP A 19 -11.68 8.60 -0.80
C ASP A 19 -12.27 7.34 -0.12
N GLU A 20 -13.29 6.75 -0.75
CA GLU A 20 -13.82 5.44 -0.36
C GLU A 20 -12.85 4.31 -0.72
N GLU A 21 -12.94 3.18 -0.01
CA GLU A 21 -11.99 2.06 -0.14
C GLU A 21 -11.83 1.56 -1.58
N ARG A 22 -12.93 1.43 -2.31
CA ARG A 22 -12.92 1.01 -3.70
C ARG A 22 -12.18 2.01 -4.60
N GLU A 23 -12.49 3.29 -4.46
CA GLU A 23 -11.88 4.36 -5.26
C GLU A 23 -10.40 4.51 -4.92
N ALA A 24 -10.03 4.36 -3.66
CA ALA A 24 -8.63 4.36 -3.21
C ALA A 24 -7.82 3.20 -3.84
N ILE A 25 -8.40 2.00 -3.93
CA ILE A 25 -7.75 0.86 -4.60
C ILE A 25 -7.58 1.13 -6.09
N GLU A 26 -8.61 1.68 -6.76
CA GLU A 26 -8.55 2.03 -8.17
C GLU A 26 -7.48 3.11 -8.42
N GLN A 27 -7.37 4.12 -7.56
CA GLN A 27 -6.33 5.14 -7.62
C GLN A 27 -4.92 4.59 -7.37
N PHE A 28 -4.76 3.71 -6.38
CA PHE A 28 -3.49 3.04 -6.09
C PHE A 28 -2.98 2.27 -7.31
N TRP A 29 -3.86 1.47 -7.94
CA TRP A 29 -3.50 0.78 -9.18
C TRP A 29 -3.41 1.73 -10.38
N GLY A 30 -4.05 2.89 -10.36
CA GLY A 30 -3.79 3.96 -11.33
C GLY A 30 -2.33 4.44 -11.32
N ILE A 31 -1.70 4.48 -10.14
CA ILE A 31 -0.30 4.90 -9.96
C ILE A 31 0.67 3.80 -10.40
N PHE A 32 0.42 2.56 -9.97
CA PHE A 32 1.33 1.42 -10.19
C PHE A 32 0.95 0.52 -11.37
N GLY A 33 -0.08 0.87 -12.14
CA GLY A 33 -0.62 0.08 -13.25
C GLY A 33 -1.85 -0.75 -12.86
N SER A 34 -2.84 -0.82 -13.75
CA SER A 34 -4.10 -1.53 -13.47
C SER A 34 -3.87 -3.04 -13.30
N PRO A 35 -4.79 -3.77 -12.63
CA PRO A 35 -4.74 -5.23 -12.54
C PRO A 35 -4.58 -5.92 -13.90
N ASP A 36 -5.13 -5.32 -14.96
CA ASP A 36 -5.15 -5.87 -16.32
C ASP A 36 -3.95 -5.42 -17.18
N THR A 37 -3.19 -4.42 -16.74
CA THR A 37 -2.02 -3.91 -17.49
C THR A 37 -0.93 -3.42 -16.54
N PRO A 38 -0.15 -4.35 -15.96
CA PRO A 38 0.83 -3.99 -14.93
C PRO A 38 1.98 -3.16 -15.52
N ARG A 39 2.03 -1.87 -15.18
CA ARG A 39 3.23 -1.03 -15.34
C ARG A 39 4.11 -1.25 -14.10
N ASN A 40 5.09 -2.14 -14.15
CA ASN A 40 6.02 -2.39 -13.02
C ASN A 40 5.43 -3.04 -11.75
N THR A 41 4.31 -3.77 -11.81
CA THR A 41 3.73 -4.39 -10.59
C THR A 41 4.47 -5.61 -10.06
N GLY A 42 5.47 -6.14 -10.78
CA GLY A 42 6.20 -7.35 -10.34
C GLY A 42 6.84 -7.21 -8.95
N GLY A 43 7.10 -5.98 -8.50
CA GLY A 43 7.59 -5.65 -7.16
C GLY A 43 6.54 -5.13 -6.19
N ILE A 44 5.30 -4.88 -6.61
CA ILE A 44 4.24 -4.29 -5.77
C ILE A 44 3.37 -5.37 -5.16
N ARG A 45 3.22 -5.38 -3.82
CA ARG A 45 2.30 -6.28 -3.11
C ARG A 45 1.54 -5.52 -2.04
N VAL A 46 0.22 -5.41 -2.18
CA VAL A 46 -0.65 -4.86 -1.13
C VAL A 46 -0.70 -5.84 0.05
N LEU A 47 -0.51 -5.32 1.27
CA LEU A 47 -0.53 -6.07 2.52
C LEU A 47 -1.79 -5.82 3.32
N ASP A 48 -2.25 -4.57 3.37
CA ASP A 48 -3.43 -4.15 4.11
C ASP A 48 -4.09 -2.94 3.44
N VAL A 49 -5.42 -2.91 3.50
CA VAL A 49 -6.24 -1.76 3.12
C VAL A 49 -7.22 -1.52 4.26
N SER A 50 -7.10 -0.36 4.90
CA SER A 50 -7.88 -0.05 6.11
C SER A 50 -8.22 1.42 6.21
N GLN A 51 -9.26 1.74 6.99
CA GLN A 51 -9.60 3.13 7.29
C GLN A 51 -8.62 3.67 8.32
N ALA A 52 -8.03 4.84 8.04
CA ALA A 52 -7.12 5.53 8.93
C ALA A 52 -7.74 6.83 9.43
N LEU A 53 -7.51 7.15 10.71
CA LEU A 53 -8.06 8.37 11.32
C LEU A 53 -7.31 9.64 10.88
N ASN A 54 -6.01 9.51 10.55
CA ASN A 54 -5.14 10.56 10.02
C ASN A 54 -3.84 9.94 9.48
N GLU A 55 -3.00 10.72 8.80
CA GLU A 55 -1.73 10.25 8.20
C GLU A 55 -0.68 9.76 9.21
N LYS A 56 -0.84 10.05 10.51
CA LYS A 56 0.03 9.52 11.57
C LYS A 56 -0.44 8.15 12.08
N ASP A 57 -1.57 7.66 11.60
CA ASP A 57 -2.07 6.33 11.89
C ASP A 57 -1.28 5.30 11.07
N LEU A 58 -0.20 4.81 11.68
CA LEU A 58 0.70 3.81 11.07
C LEU A 58 0.19 2.37 11.25
N GLY A 59 -0.96 2.15 11.89
CA GLY A 59 -1.57 0.81 12.00
C GLY A 59 -0.71 -0.24 12.73
N GLY A 60 0.24 0.20 13.56
CA GLY A 60 1.19 -0.70 14.23
C GLY A 60 2.32 -1.22 13.32
N TYR A 61 2.36 -0.82 12.04
CA TYR A 61 3.48 -1.12 11.15
C TYR A 61 4.65 -0.20 11.48
N GLN A 62 5.67 -0.74 12.14
CA GLN A 62 6.90 -0.02 12.42
C GLN A 62 7.80 -0.06 11.17
N MET A 63 8.03 1.09 10.53
CA MET A 63 8.95 1.30 9.38
C MET A 63 10.44 1.09 9.74
N GLY A 64 10.73 0.25 10.74
CA GLY A 64 12.01 0.19 11.43
C GLY A 64 12.79 -1.11 11.29
N ILE A 65 12.28 -2.12 10.59
CA ILE A 65 13.04 -3.36 10.33
C ILE A 65 12.72 -3.77 8.90
N VAL A 66 13.74 -3.68 8.04
CA VAL A 66 13.83 -4.34 6.73
C VAL A 66 13.04 -5.65 6.79
N ALA A 67 12.16 -5.89 5.80
CA ALA A 67 11.52 -7.18 5.59
C ALA A 67 12.61 -8.28 5.62
N LYS A 68 12.88 -8.81 6.81
CA LYS A 68 13.84 -9.88 7.02
C LYS A 68 13.06 -11.11 6.61
N GLU A 69 13.50 -11.69 5.51
CA GLU A 69 13.04 -12.93 4.90
C GLU A 69 12.24 -13.79 5.89
N VAL A 70 10.97 -14.03 5.56
CA VAL A 70 10.23 -15.12 6.19
C VAL A 70 10.88 -16.40 5.65
N ALA A 71 11.75 -16.99 6.47
CA ALA A 71 12.29 -18.33 6.28
C ALA A 71 11.19 -19.39 6.47
#